data_AF-A0A7V2WFF4-F1
#
_entry.id   AF-A0A7V2WFF4-F1
#
_cell.length_a   1.000
_cell.length_b   1.000
_cell.length_c   1.000
_cell.angle_alpha   90.00
_cell.angle_beta   90.00
_cell.angle_gamma   90.00
#
_symmetry.space_group_name_H-M   'P 1'
#
loop_
_entity.id
_entity.type
_entity.pdbx_description
1 polymer ?
#
loop_
_entity_poly.entity_id
_entity_poly.type
_entity_poly.pdbx_seq_one_letter_code
_entity_poly.pdbx_strand_id
1 'polypeptide(L)'
;MKIFQSAVLTLISLCVLMFIFVNQLHIVPERVVALYFPENGNFRVWQFITHLFVHASFAHILFNMVALWMFGTALEKIWGAKRFLIFYFISGSGAALIYTLVNYYQFNATYNELLKLGVNAQAIQHLLDSGVVNRQILNYISEADLMEFMAIYLSPAVGASGAIYGVLIAFAITYPNVKLML
;
A
#
# COMPACT_ATOMS: atom_id res chain seq x y z
N MET A 1 -4.60 31.25 -11.74
CA MET A 1 -4.87 29.95 -11.10
C MET A 1 -3.74 28.98 -11.44
N LYS A 2 -2.69 28.89 -10.61
CA LYS A 2 -1.43 28.14 -10.88
C LYS A 2 -1.37 26.77 -10.18
N ILE A 3 -2.48 26.27 -9.65
CA ILE A 3 -2.52 25.04 -8.83
C ILE A 3 -2.10 23.80 -9.65
N PHE A 4 -2.37 23.77 -10.95
CA PHE A 4 -1.99 22.68 -11.85
C PHE A 4 -0.53 22.75 -12.38
N GLN A 5 0.30 23.70 -11.92
CA GLN A 5 1.72 23.74 -12.32
C GLN A 5 2.62 22.81 -11.49
N SER A 6 2.23 22.46 -10.25
CA SER A 6 3.00 21.56 -9.40
C SER A 6 2.35 20.18 -9.33
N ALA A 7 3.05 19.17 -9.83
CA ALA A 7 2.74 17.77 -9.69
C ALA A 7 2.63 17.37 -8.22
N VAL A 8 3.53 17.85 -7.36
CA VAL A 8 3.53 17.49 -5.93
C VAL A 8 2.25 17.98 -5.24
N LEU A 9 1.90 19.25 -5.42
CA LEU A 9 0.68 19.80 -4.83
C LEU A 9 -0.59 19.16 -5.40
N THR A 10 -0.56 18.77 -6.68
CA THR A 10 -1.64 18.02 -7.32
C THR A 10 -1.82 16.65 -6.66
N LEU A 11 -0.74 15.88 -6.47
CA LEU A 11 -0.78 14.58 -5.79
C LEU A 11 -1.26 14.70 -4.34
N ILE A 12 -0.78 15.70 -3.59
CA ILE A 12 -1.22 15.95 -2.22
C ILE A 12 -2.72 16.23 -2.18
N SER A 13 -3.19 17.09 -3.08
CA SER A 13 -4.61 17.45 -3.17
C SER A 13 -5.47 16.23 -3.51
N LEU A 14 -5.03 15.37 -4.43
CA LEU A 14 -5.72 14.12 -4.75
C LEU A 14 -5.76 13.16 -3.56
N CYS A 15 -4.66 13.00 -2.80
CA CYS A 15 -4.64 12.15 -1.60
C CYS A 15 -5.55 12.68 -0.50
N VAL A 16 -5.57 14.00 -0.27
CA VAL A 16 -6.46 14.62 0.73
C VAL A 16 -7.93 14.47 0.34
N LEU A 17 -8.27 14.72 -0.92
CA LEU A 17 -9.63 14.50 -1.43
C LEU A 17 -10.05 13.04 -1.29
N MET A 18 -9.17 12.11 -1.65
CA MET A 18 -9.45 10.68 -1.54
C MET A 18 -9.62 10.25 -0.09
N PHE A 19 -8.80 10.77 0.83
CA PHE A 19 -8.94 10.51 2.25
C PHE A 19 -10.30 10.96 2.80
N ILE A 20 -10.79 12.12 2.37
CA ILE A 20 -12.12 12.62 2.72
C ILE A 20 -13.21 11.72 2.13
N PHE A 21 -13.10 11.37 0.84
CA PHE A 21 -14.12 10.57 0.15
C PHE A 21 -14.25 9.15 0.70
N VAL A 22 -13.14 8.54 1.13
CA VAL A 22 -13.12 7.20 1.73
C VAL A 22 -13.51 7.24 3.21
N ASN A 23 -12.84 8.06 4.02
CA ASN A 23 -12.93 7.96 5.49
C ASN A 23 -14.00 8.87 6.13
N GLN A 24 -14.35 9.99 5.49
CA GLN A 24 -15.29 10.95 6.08
C GLN A 24 -16.67 10.83 5.43
N LEU A 25 -16.70 10.88 4.10
CA LEU A 25 -17.96 10.88 3.34
C LEU A 25 -18.44 9.47 2.98
N HIS A 26 -17.56 8.46 3.04
CA HIS A 26 -17.86 7.06 2.70
C HIS A 26 -18.49 6.89 1.30
N ILE A 27 -18.19 7.80 0.37
CA ILE A 27 -18.73 7.80 -1.00
C ILE A 27 -18.00 6.77 -1.84
N VAL A 28 -16.69 6.60 -1.61
CA VAL A 28 -15.87 5.61 -2.29
C VAL A 28 -15.56 4.48 -1.31
N PRO A 29 -16.10 3.26 -1.54
CA PRO A 29 -15.78 2.13 -0.67
C PRO A 29 -14.29 1.78 -0.77
N GLU A 30 -13.62 1.64 0.38
CA GLU A 30 -12.20 1.30 0.46
C GLU A 30 -11.88 0.03 -0.36
N ARG A 31 -12.79 -0.96 -0.33
CA ARG A 31 -12.66 -2.22 -1.10
C ARG A 31 -12.43 -2.05 -2.60
N VAL A 32 -12.82 -0.91 -3.17
CA VAL A 32 -12.68 -0.64 -4.61
C VAL A 32 -11.29 -0.10 -4.94
N VAL A 33 -10.62 0.55 -3.99
CA VAL A 33 -9.45 1.40 -4.24
C VAL A 33 -8.19 1.01 -3.47
N ALA A 34 -8.32 0.31 -2.35
CA ALA A 34 -7.22 -0.29 -1.62
C ALA A 34 -6.71 -1.56 -2.34
N LEU A 35 -5.43 -1.89 -2.21
CA LEU A 35 -4.82 -3.02 -2.89
C LEU A 35 -5.00 -4.31 -2.10
N TYR A 36 -5.92 -5.16 -2.56
CA TYR A 36 -6.15 -6.47 -1.95
C TYR A 36 -5.17 -7.52 -2.49
N PHE A 37 -5.03 -8.60 -1.72
CA PHE A 37 -4.34 -9.81 -2.18
C PHE A 37 -4.99 -10.37 -3.46
N PRO A 38 -4.24 -10.84 -4.47
CA PRO A 38 -4.80 -11.24 -5.76
C PRO A 38 -5.91 -12.29 -5.72
N GLU A 39 -5.88 -13.22 -4.76
CA GLU A 39 -6.89 -14.28 -4.63
C GLU A 39 -8.11 -13.83 -3.79
N ASN A 40 -8.08 -12.62 -3.21
CA ASN A 40 -9.22 -12.07 -2.49
C ASN A 40 -10.31 -11.61 -3.48
N GLY A 41 -11.58 -11.89 -3.19
CA GLY A 41 -12.71 -11.52 -4.06
C GLY A 41 -12.85 -10.01 -4.35
N ASN A 42 -12.27 -9.15 -3.52
CA ASN A 42 -12.25 -7.69 -3.70
C ASN A 42 -11.10 -7.20 -4.60
N PHE A 43 -10.16 -8.05 -5.02
CA PHE A 43 -9.02 -7.64 -5.81
C PHE A 43 -9.42 -7.15 -7.20
N ARG A 44 -8.82 -6.04 -7.64
CA ARG A 44 -9.01 -5.46 -8.97
C ARG A 44 -7.70 -4.85 -9.47
N VAL A 45 -7.41 -5.01 -10.77
CA VAL A 45 -6.11 -4.64 -11.37
C VAL A 45 -5.74 -3.16 -11.23
N TRP A 46 -6.72 -2.25 -11.16
CA TRP A 46 -6.47 -0.82 -10.99
C TRP A 46 -5.95 -0.47 -9.58
N GLN A 47 -6.08 -1.37 -8.61
CA GLN A 47 -5.67 -1.13 -7.24
C GLN A 47 -4.16 -0.91 -7.10
N PHE A 48 -3.34 -1.41 -8.02
CA PHE A 48 -1.90 -1.11 -8.10
C PHE A 48 -1.58 0.38 -8.34
N ILE A 49 -2.57 1.17 -8.77
CA ILE A 49 -2.44 2.63 -8.89
C ILE A 49 -3.26 3.32 -7.80
N THR A 50 -4.51 2.91 -7.60
CA THR A 50 -5.43 3.66 -6.73
C THR A 50 -5.04 3.61 -5.25
N HIS A 51 -4.36 2.56 -4.79
CA HIS A 51 -3.92 2.44 -3.40
C HIS A 51 -2.99 3.58 -2.96
N LEU A 52 -2.25 4.20 -3.90
CA LEU A 52 -1.35 5.31 -3.64
C LEU A 52 -2.06 6.55 -3.08
N PHE A 53 -3.38 6.66 -3.28
CA PHE A 53 -4.18 7.80 -2.84
C PHE A 53 -4.98 7.53 -1.55
N VAL A 54 -5.09 6.26 -1.13
CA VAL A 54 -5.87 5.84 0.03
C VAL A 54 -4.99 5.82 1.27
N HIS A 55 -5.49 6.24 2.42
CA HIS A 55 -4.73 6.22 3.67
C HIS A 55 -5.64 5.78 4.83
N ALA A 56 -5.12 4.88 5.69
CA ALA A 56 -5.87 4.25 6.78
C ALA A 56 -6.14 5.16 7.99
N SER A 57 -5.37 6.24 8.16
CA SER A 57 -5.50 7.13 9.32
C SER A 57 -5.00 8.54 9.03
N PHE A 58 -5.41 9.50 9.86
CA PHE A 58 -4.98 10.89 9.76
C PHE A 58 -3.45 11.04 9.90
N ALA A 59 -2.84 10.34 10.86
CA ALA A 59 -1.39 10.37 11.04
C ALA A 59 -0.66 9.82 9.80
N HIS A 60 -1.18 8.73 9.20
CA HIS A 60 -0.59 8.12 8.01
C HIS A 60 -0.58 9.09 6.81
N ILE A 61 -1.72 9.74 6.51
CA ILE A 61 -1.74 10.75 5.44
C ILE A 61 -0.86 11.95 5.78
N LEU A 62 -0.87 12.44 7.02
CA LEU A 62 -0.09 13.61 7.43
C LEU A 62 1.40 13.42 7.15
N PHE A 63 1.99 12.33 7.65
CA PHE A 63 3.43 12.08 7.46
C PHE A 63 3.78 11.84 5.99
N ASN A 64 2.92 11.13 5.24
CA ASN A 64 3.15 10.92 3.82
C ASN A 64 3.13 12.24 3.03
N MET A 65 2.17 13.11 3.30
CA MET A 65 2.04 14.37 2.56
C MET A 65 3.13 15.38 2.96
N VAL A 66 3.56 15.40 4.22
CA VAL A 66 4.69 16.22 4.66
C VAL A 66 5.98 15.77 3.97
N ALA A 67 6.26 14.45 3.96
CA ALA A 67 7.43 13.92 3.26
C ALA A 67 7.38 14.20 1.75
N LEU A 68 6.22 13.97 1.11
CA LEU A 68 6.04 14.25 -0.31
C LEU A 68 6.21 15.74 -0.64
N TRP A 69 5.69 16.63 0.21
CA TRP A 69 5.87 18.07 0.04
C TRP A 69 7.33 18.49 0.19
N MET A 70 7.99 18.09 1.27
CA MET A 70 9.38 18.48 1.56
C MET A 70 10.36 17.98 0.50
N PHE A 71 10.35 16.68 0.23
CA PHE A 71 11.35 16.05 -0.65
C PHE A 71 10.91 16.07 -2.12
N GLY A 72 9.61 15.89 -2.38
CA GLY A 72 9.07 15.88 -3.73
C GLY A 72 9.18 17.25 -4.40
N THR A 73 8.92 18.36 -3.70
CA THR A 73 9.04 19.71 -4.30
C THR A 73 10.47 20.04 -4.71
N ALA A 74 11.47 19.58 -3.96
CA ALA A 74 12.88 19.75 -4.31
C ALA A 74 13.23 18.99 -5.60
N LEU A 75 12.81 17.71 -5.71
CA LEU A 75 13.03 16.91 -6.92
C LEU A 75 12.23 17.44 -8.11
N GLU A 76 10.98 17.85 -7.92
CA GLU A 76 10.14 18.44 -8.97
C GLU A 76 10.79 19.69 -9.58
N LYS A 77 11.41 20.55 -8.77
CA LYS A 77 12.09 21.75 -9.27
C LYS A 77 13.26 21.44 -10.20
N ILE A 78 13.98 20.34 -9.96
CA ILE A 78 15.13 19.93 -10.79
C ILE A 78 14.65 19.17 -12.02
N TRP A 79 13.74 18.23 -11.84
CA TRP A 79 13.35 17.27 -12.89
C TRP A 79 12.19 17.76 -13.76
N GLY A 80 11.42 18.73 -13.27
CA GLY A 80 10.14 19.13 -13.83
C GLY A 80 9.01 18.15 -13.50
N ALA A 81 7.78 18.66 -13.54
CA ALA A 81 6.56 17.93 -13.14
C ALA A 81 6.39 16.57 -13.84
N LYS A 82 6.59 16.50 -15.16
CA LYS A 82 6.37 15.26 -15.94
C LYS A 82 7.27 14.12 -15.50
N ARG A 83 8.57 14.38 -15.32
CA ARG A 83 9.55 13.34 -14.92
C ARG A 83 9.32 12.92 -13.47
N PHE A 84 8.99 13.88 -12.60
CA PHE A 84 8.63 13.60 -11.22
C PHE A 84 7.41 12.68 -11.12
N LEU A 85 6.34 12.94 -11.89
CA LEU A 85 5.14 12.08 -11.90
C LEU A 85 5.45 10.66 -12.37
N ILE A 86 6.20 10.52 -13.47
CA ILE A 86 6.60 9.20 -13.97
C ILE A 86 7.38 8.44 -12.89
N PHE A 87 8.34 9.10 -12.25
CA PHE A 87 9.12 8.50 -11.17
C PHE A 87 8.26 8.11 -9.96
N TYR A 88 7.34 8.97 -9.54
CA TYR A 88 6.42 8.72 -8.42
C TYR A 88 5.56 7.48 -8.66
N PHE A 89 4.91 7.37 -9.83
CA PHE A 89 4.05 6.23 -10.14
C PHE A 89 4.85 4.94 -10.35
N ILE A 90 6.00 4.98 -11.02
CA ILE A 90 6.85 3.79 -11.17
C ILE A 90 7.33 3.29 -9.80
N SER A 91 7.76 4.20 -8.92
CA SER A 91 8.23 3.82 -7.58
C SER A 91 7.08 3.23 -6.74
N GLY A 92 5.92 3.88 -6.74
CA GLY A 92 4.74 3.42 -6.00
C GLY A 92 4.22 2.08 -6.49
N SER A 93 3.97 1.94 -7.79
CA SER A 93 3.46 0.70 -8.38
C SER A 93 4.50 -0.41 -8.38
N GLY A 94 5.78 -0.08 -8.54
CA GLY A 94 6.88 -1.04 -8.43
C GLY A 94 6.99 -1.62 -7.01
N ALA A 95 6.91 -0.76 -5.99
CA ALA A 95 6.87 -1.21 -4.60
C ALA A 95 5.64 -2.08 -4.32
N ALA A 96 4.47 -1.69 -4.84
CA ALA A 96 3.25 -2.49 -4.72
C ALA A 96 3.35 -3.86 -5.39
N LEU A 97 3.94 -3.95 -6.58
CA LEU A 97 4.20 -5.21 -7.27
C LEU A 97 5.11 -6.12 -6.46
N ILE A 98 6.22 -5.60 -5.94
CA ILE A 98 7.14 -6.37 -5.10
C ILE A 98 6.45 -6.83 -3.81
N TYR A 99 5.72 -5.94 -3.14
CA TYR A 99 4.93 -6.26 -1.95
C TYR A 99 3.94 -7.39 -2.22
N THR A 100 3.18 -7.31 -3.31
CA THR A 100 2.23 -8.35 -3.71
C THR A 100 2.94 -9.68 -4.02
N LEU A 101 4.09 -9.66 -4.71
CA LEU A 101 4.84 -10.88 -5.02
C LEU A 101 5.38 -11.59 -3.77
N VAL A 102 5.94 -10.82 -2.83
CA VAL A 102 6.44 -11.36 -1.56
C VAL A 102 5.29 -11.98 -0.76
N ASN A 103 4.19 -11.25 -0.60
CA ASN A 103 3.01 -11.74 0.10
C ASN A 103 2.39 -12.96 -0.60
N TYR A 104 2.39 -13.01 -1.93
CA TYR A 104 1.91 -14.17 -2.69
C TYR A 104 2.73 -15.42 -2.41
N TYR A 105 4.05 -15.28 -2.33
CA TYR A 105 4.94 -16.40 -1.98
C TYR A 105 4.69 -16.89 -0.54
N GLN A 106 4.64 -15.97 0.43
CA GLN A 106 4.42 -16.30 1.85
C GLN A 106 3.05 -16.93 2.07
N PHE A 107 1.99 -16.35 1.51
CA PHE A 107 0.63 -16.88 1.63
C PHE A 107 0.52 -18.30 1.09
N ASN A 108 1.09 -18.55 -0.10
CA ASN A 108 1.05 -19.87 -0.70
C ASN A 108 1.89 -20.90 0.07
N ALA A 109 2.97 -20.50 0.74
CA ALA A 109 3.73 -21.40 1.60
C ALA A 109 2.85 -21.95 2.73
N THR A 110 2.19 -21.07 3.49
CA THR A 110 1.31 -21.45 4.60
C THR A 110 0.05 -22.17 4.10
N TYR A 111 -0.55 -21.72 2.98
CA TYR A 111 -1.72 -22.38 2.38
C TYR A 111 -1.43 -23.85 2.06
N ASN A 112 -0.31 -24.11 1.39
CA ASN A 112 0.08 -25.47 1.00
C ASN A 112 0.47 -26.33 2.21
N GLU A 113 1.03 -25.74 3.26
CA GLU A 113 1.29 -26.43 4.51
C GLU A 113 0.00 -26.88 5.20
N LEU A 114 -1.00 -26.00 5.30
CA LEU A 114 -2.31 -26.34 5.85
C LEU A 114 -2.99 -27.48 5.08
N LEU A 115 -2.92 -27.46 3.75
CA LEU A 115 -3.44 -28.56 2.91
C LEU A 115 -2.72 -29.89 3.19
N LYS A 116 -1.38 -29.88 3.32
CA LYS A 116 -0.58 -31.08 3.62
C LYS A 116 -0.91 -31.67 4.98
N LEU A 117 -1.26 -30.81 5.94
CA LEU A 117 -1.65 -31.20 7.30
C LEU A 117 -3.12 -31.66 7.39
N GLY A 118 -3.83 -31.75 6.26
CA GLY A 118 -5.18 -32.30 6.17
C GLY A 118 -6.29 -31.28 6.37
N VAL A 119 -5.97 -29.97 6.42
CA VAL A 119 -7.00 -28.93 6.44
C VAL A 119 -7.60 -28.82 5.04
N ASN A 120 -8.92 -29.01 4.92
CA ASN A 120 -9.62 -28.88 3.64
C ASN A 120 -9.59 -27.42 3.15
N ALA A 121 -9.39 -27.20 1.85
CA ALA A 121 -9.46 -25.91 1.18
C ALA A 121 -10.72 -25.10 1.53
N GLN A 122 -11.88 -25.75 1.68
CA GLN A 122 -13.12 -25.08 2.09
C GLN A 122 -13.04 -24.50 3.51
N ALA A 123 -12.35 -25.20 4.43
CA ALA A 123 -12.14 -24.72 5.78
C ALA A 123 -11.16 -23.56 5.80
N ILE A 124 -10.11 -23.60 4.97
CA ILE A 124 -9.18 -22.48 4.79
C ILE A 124 -9.91 -21.27 4.22
N GLN A 125 -10.73 -21.44 3.19
CA GLN A 125 -11.50 -20.35 2.61
C GLN A 125 -12.51 -19.77 3.61
N HIS A 126 -13.21 -20.61 4.37
CA HIS A 126 -14.10 -20.14 5.42
C HIS A 126 -13.36 -19.34 6.51
N LEU A 127 -12.15 -19.78 6.90
CA LEU A 127 -11.28 -19.02 7.80
C LEU A 127 -10.95 -17.63 7.22
N LEU A 128 -10.57 -17.57 5.95
CA LEU A 128 -10.20 -16.34 5.25
C LEU A 128 -11.38 -15.39 5.05
N ASP A 129 -12.58 -15.91 4.78
CA ASP A 129 -13.77 -15.10 4.54
C ASP A 129 -14.43 -14.63 5.84
N SER A 130 -14.43 -15.47 6.88
CA SER A 130 -15.06 -15.16 8.16
C SER A 130 -14.13 -14.41 9.12
N GLY A 131 -12.81 -14.54 8.95
CA GLY A 131 -11.83 -14.07 9.92
C GLY A 131 -11.86 -14.82 11.25
N VAL A 132 -12.64 -15.90 11.36
CA VAL A 132 -12.80 -16.67 12.62
C VAL A 132 -11.81 -17.82 12.64
N VAL A 133 -10.86 -17.73 13.58
CA VAL A 133 -9.86 -18.79 13.80
C VAL A 133 -10.47 -19.96 14.56
N ASN A 134 -10.49 -21.14 13.93
CA ASN A 134 -10.66 -22.39 14.68
C ASN A 134 -9.34 -22.70 15.41
N ARG A 135 -9.37 -22.71 16.75
CA ARG A 135 -8.19 -22.99 17.60
C ARG A 135 -7.51 -24.32 17.29
N GLN A 136 -8.20 -25.27 16.66
CA GLN A 136 -7.60 -26.53 16.20
C GLN A 136 -6.51 -26.32 15.14
N ILE A 137 -6.54 -25.22 14.39
CA ILE A 137 -5.51 -24.87 13.39
C ILE A 137 -4.15 -24.60 14.06
N LEU A 138 -4.16 -24.11 15.31
CA LEU A 138 -2.94 -23.85 16.10
C LEU A 138 -2.20 -25.13 16.53
N ASN A 139 -2.80 -26.30 16.33
CA ASN A 139 -2.09 -27.57 16.49
C ASN A 139 -1.15 -27.87 15.32
N TYR A 140 -1.31 -27.15 14.20
CA TYR A 140 -0.64 -27.41 12.93
C TYR A 140 0.37 -26.32 12.55
N ILE A 141 0.05 -25.06 12.84
CA ILE A 141 0.90 -23.91 12.55
C ILE A 141 0.99 -22.98 13.76
N SER A 142 2.04 -22.14 13.82
CA SER A 142 2.18 -21.18 14.90
C SER A 142 1.11 -20.08 14.84
N GLU A 143 0.82 -19.45 15.98
CA GLU A 143 -0.07 -18.27 16.02
C GLU A 143 0.46 -17.14 15.13
N ALA A 144 1.78 -16.96 15.07
CA ALA A 144 2.42 -15.94 14.24
C ALA A 144 2.20 -16.19 12.75
N ASP A 145 2.43 -17.42 12.27
CA ASP A 145 2.26 -17.78 10.86
C ASP A 145 0.78 -17.68 10.44
N LEU A 146 -0.14 -18.05 11.34
CA LEU A 146 -1.56 -17.90 11.10
C LEU A 146 -1.97 -16.43 11.00
N MET A 147 -1.46 -15.59 11.91
CA MET A 147 -1.71 -14.14 11.89
C MET A 147 -1.17 -13.50 10.61
N GLU A 148 0.04 -13.85 10.19
CA GLU A 148 0.63 -13.35 8.94
C GLU A 148 -0.19 -13.80 7.73
N PHE A 149 -0.54 -15.08 7.65
CA PHE A 149 -1.36 -15.65 6.59
C PHE A 149 -2.71 -14.94 6.46
N MET A 150 -3.39 -14.70 7.58
CA MET A 150 -4.66 -13.96 7.60
C MET A 150 -4.47 -12.48 7.28
N ALA A 151 -3.43 -11.84 7.81
CA ALA A 151 -3.14 -10.43 7.56
C ALA A 151 -2.90 -10.16 6.08
N ILE A 152 -2.16 -11.02 5.38
CA ILE A 152 -1.93 -10.91 3.93
C ILE A 152 -3.25 -10.87 3.16
N TYR A 153 -4.23 -11.71 3.52
CA TYR A 153 -5.50 -11.79 2.80
C TYR A 153 -6.52 -10.71 3.20
N LEU A 154 -6.59 -10.39 4.49
CA LEU A 154 -7.63 -9.53 5.07
C LEU A 154 -7.25 -8.04 5.12
N SER A 155 -5.95 -7.71 5.19
CA SER A 155 -5.48 -6.33 5.30
C SER A 155 -5.02 -5.81 3.94
N PRO A 156 -5.82 -4.99 3.25
CA PRO A 156 -5.40 -4.43 1.98
C PRO A 156 -4.30 -3.38 2.19
N ALA A 157 -3.38 -3.28 1.23
CA ALA A 157 -2.37 -2.24 1.22
C ALA A 157 -2.97 -0.90 0.81
N VAL A 158 -2.62 0.15 1.58
CA VAL A 158 -3.00 1.54 1.33
C VAL A 158 -1.82 2.46 1.59
N GLY A 159 -1.73 3.55 0.85
CA GLY A 159 -0.80 4.65 1.11
C GLY A 159 0.21 4.87 0.00
N ALA A 160 0.71 6.11 -0.05
CA ALA A 160 1.74 6.54 -0.98
C ALA A 160 3.17 6.11 -0.61
N SER A 161 3.36 5.38 0.50
CA SER A 161 4.66 5.17 1.13
C SER A 161 5.72 4.55 0.20
N GLY A 162 5.33 3.61 -0.67
CA GLY A 162 6.25 3.04 -1.67
C GLY A 162 6.82 4.10 -2.63
N ALA A 163 5.97 5.03 -3.08
CA ALA A 163 6.41 6.16 -3.91
C ALA A 163 7.26 7.15 -3.12
N ILE A 164 6.90 7.42 -1.86
CA ILE A 164 7.61 8.34 -0.97
C ILE A 164 9.01 7.82 -0.62
N TYR A 165 9.18 6.53 -0.36
CA TYR A 165 10.51 5.94 -0.19
C TYR A 165 11.37 6.10 -1.44
N GLY A 166 10.78 5.91 -2.63
CA GLY A 166 11.46 6.24 -3.89
C GLY A 166 11.91 7.70 -3.94
N VAL A 167 11.02 8.64 -3.59
CA VAL A 167 11.33 10.09 -3.52
C VAL A 167 12.43 10.39 -2.50
N LEU A 168 12.43 9.77 -1.33
CA LEU A 168 13.45 9.95 -0.30
C LEU A 168 14.83 9.46 -0.77
N ILE A 169 14.89 8.28 -1.39
CA ILE A 169 16.12 7.72 -1.95
C ILE A 169 16.64 8.63 -3.07
N ALA A 170 15.77 9.04 -3.99
CA ALA A 170 16.14 9.96 -5.06
C ALA A 170 16.66 11.30 -4.52
N PHE A 171 16.02 11.83 -3.48
CA PHE A 171 16.48 13.04 -2.81
C PHE A 171 17.86 12.85 -2.19
N ALA A 172 18.08 11.76 -1.44
CA ALA A 172 19.36 11.45 -0.81
C ALA A 172 20.50 11.32 -1.84
N ILE A 173 20.22 10.72 -3.00
CA ILE A 173 21.18 10.61 -4.11
C ILE A 173 21.43 11.96 -4.78
N THR A 174 20.39 12.78 -4.95
CA THR A 174 20.49 14.10 -5.63
C THR A 174 21.19 15.14 -4.74
N TYR A 175 21.02 15.02 -3.42
CA TYR A 175 21.51 15.97 -2.43
C TYR A 175 22.40 15.29 -1.37
N PRO A 176 23.52 14.66 -1.75
CA PRO A 176 24.31 13.81 -0.85
C PRO A 176 24.96 14.59 0.30
N ASN A 177 25.10 15.92 0.17
CA ASN A 177 25.76 16.79 1.14
C ASN A 177 24.78 17.75 1.85
N VAL A 178 23.47 17.62 1.63
CA VAL A 178 22.49 18.49 2.31
C VAL A 178 22.44 18.09 3.78
N LYS A 179 22.82 19.03 4.65
CA LYS A 179 22.57 18.92 6.09
C LYS A 179 21.07 19.16 6.31
N LEU A 180 20.35 18.12 6.72
CA LEU A 180 19.00 18.29 7.24
C LEU A 180 19.13 19.14 8.51
N MET A 181 18.65 20.39 8.46
CA MET A 181 18.46 21.17 9.68
C MET A 181 17.33 20.50 10.46
N LEU A 182 17.71 19.77 11.51
CA LEU A 182 16.82 19.22 12.53
C LEU A 182 16.51 20.30 13.57
#